data_AF-A0A346TP90-F1
#
_entry.id   AF-A0A346TP90-F1
#
_cell.length_a   1.000
_cell.length_b   1.000
_cell.length_c   1.000
_cell.angle_alpha   90.00
_cell.angle_beta   90.00
_cell.angle_gamma   90.00
#
_symmetry.space_group_name_H-M   'P 1'
#
loop_
_entity.id
_entity.type
_entity.pdbx_description
1 polymer ?
#
loop_
_entity_poly.entity_id
_entity_poly.type
_entity_poly.pdbx_seq_one_letter_code
_entity_poly.pdbx_strand_id
1 'polypeptide(L)'
;MRYDKRVDFTIEEIDGYNPDTSKYDKKIAKKWSTMPCNINPLSTSKTVLEFGDVTKEINVLRIHRPIGERPTHAYVNGVKYTIIKNGLSWFYVEEVVNRETKRNN
;
A
#
# COMPACT_ATOMS: atom_id res chain seq x y z
N MET A 1 6.27 -16.59 10.69
CA MET A 1 5.72 -15.29 10.27
C MET A 1 5.23 -14.54 11.52
N ARG A 2 5.81 -13.38 11.86
CA ARG A 2 5.44 -12.59 13.04
C ARG A 2 4.62 -11.36 12.61
N TYR A 3 3.60 -11.01 13.39
CA TYR A 3 2.72 -9.85 13.17
C TYR A 3 3.10 -8.70 14.12
N ASP A 4 4.36 -8.27 14.04
CA ASP A 4 4.98 -7.28 14.91
C ASP A 4 4.77 -5.84 14.47
N LYS A 5 4.37 -5.64 13.20
CA LYS A 5 4.09 -4.32 12.63
C LYS A 5 2.60 -3.98 12.72
N ARG A 6 2.28 -2.71 12.48
CA ARG A 6 0.91 -2.18 12.50
C ARG A 6 0.57 -1.56 11.15
N VAL A 7 -0.63 -1.85 10.67
CA VAL A 7 -1.17 -1.29 9.42
C VAL A 7 -2.47 -0.55 9.67
N ASP A 8 -2.58 0.63 9.06
CA ASP A 8 -3.85 1.30 8.81
C ASP A 8 -4.20 1.13 7.34
N PHE A 9 -5.41 0.64 7.05
CA PHE A 9 -5.91 0.59 5.68
C PHE A 9 -6.77 1.82 5.39
N THR A 10 -6.79 2.25 4.12
CA THR A 10 -7.68 3.31 3.64
C THR A 10 -8.26 3.00 2.25
N ILE A 11 -9.46 3.51 2.02
CA ILE A 11 -9.98 3.77 0.67
C ILE A 11 -9.74 5.25 0.41
N GLU A 12 -8.93 5.54 -0.59
CA GLU A 12 -8.65 6.89 -1.07
C GLU A 12 -9.30 7.08 -2.43
N GLU A 13 -10.05 8.15 -2.55
CA GLU A 13 -10.75 8.55 -3.77
C GLU A 13 -10.24 9.93 -4.23
N ILE A 14 -10.45 10.21 -5.51
CA ILE A 14 -10.20 11.54 -6.07
C ILE A 14 -11.40 12.41 -5.71
N ASP A 15 -11.19 13.45 -4.90
CA ASP A 15 -12.26 14.32 -4.39
C ASP A 15 -12.59 15.44 -5.39
N GLY A 16 -11.59 15.92 -6.13
CA GLY A 16 -11.73 16.96 -7.15
C GLY A 16 -10.40 17.59 -7.56
N TYR A 17 -10.43 18.44 -8.59
CA TYR A 17 -9.27 19.25 -8.96
C TYR A 17 -9.19 20.50 -8.08
N ASN A 18 -8.04 20.70 -7.44
CA ASN A 18 -7.74 21.89 -6.66
C ASN A 18 -6.97 22.89 -7.54
N PRO A 19 -7.59 24.01 -7.93
CA PRO A 19 -6.95 25.00 -8.79
C PRO A 19 -5.74 25.67 -8.14
N ASP A 20 -5.72 25.81 -6.80
CA ASP A 20 -4.65 26.50 -6.08
C ASP A 20 -3.35 25.68 -6.05
N THR A 21 -3.48 24.35 -5.96
CA THR A 21 -2.33 23.43 -6.00
C THR A 21 -2.08 22.84 -7.38
N SER A 22 -2.97 23.13 -8.33
CA SER A 22 -3.03 22.52 -9.67
C SER A 22 -2.94 20.99 -9.65
N LYS A 23 -3.51 20.37 -8.61
CA LYS A 23 -3.45 18.93 -8.37
C LYS A 23 -4.85 18.40 -8.05
N TYR A 24 -5.05 17.11 -8.28
CA TYR A 24 -6.22 16.42 -7.79
C TYR A 24 -6.05 16.13 -6.30
N ASP A 25 -6.98 16.61 -5.49
CA ASP A 25 -7.00 16.32 -4.08
C ASP A 25 -7.47 14.88 -3.86
N LYS A 26 -6.81 14.23 -2.90
CA LYS A 26 -7.15 12.88 -2.47
C LYS A 26 -7.93 12.98 -1.17
N LYS A 27 -9.06 12.30 -1.10
CA LYS A 27 -9.85 12.16 0.11
C LYS A 27 -9.80 10.73 0.61
N ILE A 28 -9.67 10.58 1.92
CA ILE A 28 -9.83 9.29 2.59
C ILE A 28 -11.34 9.06 2.74
N ALA A 29 -11.92 8.26 1.84
CA ALA A 29 -13.32 7.89 1.90
C ALA A 29 -13.62 6.96 3.09
N LYS A 30 -12.65 6.10 3.45
CA LYS A 30 -12.77 5.18 4.58
C LYS A 30 -11.41 4.86 5.19
N LYS A 31 -11.39 4.71 6.52
CA LYS A 31 -10.23 4.24 7.28
C LYS A 31 -10.66 3.12 8.23
N TRP A 32 -9.84 2.08 8.32
CA TRP A 32 -10.01 1.01 9.31
C TRP A 32 -9.20 1.29 10.57
N SER A 33 -9.58 0.63 11.68
CA SER A 33 -8.76 0.61 12.88
C SER A 33 -7.42 -0.07 12.62
N THR A 34 -6.41 0.35 13.36
CA THR A 34 -5.05 -0.20 13.23
C THR A 34 -5.01 -1.68 13.56
N MET A 35 -4.41 -2.48 12.68
CA MET A 35 -4.35 -3.94 12.81
C MET A 35 -2.90 -4.44 12.89
N PRO A 36 -2.63 -5.55 13.61
CA PRO A 36 -1.35 -6.22 13.52
C PRO A 36 -1.15 -6.81 12.12
N CYS A 37 0.03 -6.57 11.54
CA CYS A 37 0.38 -7.04 10.20
C CYS A 37 1.79 -7.62 10.16
N ASN A 38 2.03 -8.42 9.12
CA ASN A 38 3.35 -8.79 8.65
C ASN A 38 3.55 -8.16 7.28
N ILE A 39 4.74 -7.63 6.98
CA ILE A 39 5.10 -7.20 5.63
C ILE A 39 6.53 -7.64 5.34
N ASN A 40 6.71 -8.28 4.18
CA ASN A 40 8.00 -8.75 3.69
C ASN A 40 8.11 -8.50 2.18
N PRO A 41 9.31 -8.24 1.65
CA PRO A 41 9.52 -8.16 0.22
C PRO A 41 9.18 -9.49 -0.46
N LEU A 42 8.56 -9.42 -1.63
CA LEU A 42 8.40 -10.56 -2.52
C LEU A 42 9.74 -10.87 -3.17
N SER A 43 10.10 -12.15 -3.27
CA SER A 43 11.33 -12.53 -3.97
C SER A 43 11.23 -12.23 -5.46
N THR A 44 12.35 -11.85 -6.09
CA THR A 44 12.39 -11.49 -7.52
C THR A 44 11.73 -12.55 -8.41
N SER A 45 12.00 -13.83 -8.18
CA SER A 45 11.38 -14.93 -8.95
C SER A 45 9.85 -14.94 -8.84
N LYS A 46 9.29 -14.63 -7.66
CA LYS A 46 7.84 -14.56 -7.46
C LYS A 46 7.27 -13.26 -8.03
N THR A 47 8.00 -12.16 -7.97
CA THR A 47 7.60 -10.90 -8.60
C THR A 47 7.45 -11.07 -10.11
N VAL A 48 8.41 -11.72 -10.78
CA VAL A 48 8.32 -12.03 -12.22
C VAL A 48 7.13 -12.93 -12.52
N LEU A 49 6.94 -13.99 -11.73
CA LEU A 49 5.84 -14.92 -11.95
C LEU A 49 4.46 -14.24 -11.85
N GLU A 50 4.28 -13.35 -10.87
CA GLU A 50 3.00 -12.70 -10.62
C GLU A 50 2.77 -11.42 -11.42
N PHE A 51 3.82 -10.66 -11.74
CA PHE A 51 3.73 -9.31 -12.31
C PHE A 51 4.52 -9.12 -13.62
N GLY A 52 5.31 -10.10 -14.06
CA GLY A 52 6.07 -10.05 -15.31
C GLY A 52 7.26 -9.08 -15.31
N ASP A 53 7.58 -8.46 -14.19
CA ASP A 53 8.56 -7.37 -14.11
C ASP A 53 9.48 -7.54 -12.89
N VAL A 54 10.79 -7.70 -13.14
CA VAL A 54 11.82 -7.85 -12.10
C VAL A 54 12.10 -6.55 -11.34
N THR A 55 11.79 -5.39 -11.94
CA THR A 55 12.13 -4.07 -11.40
C THR A 55 11.15 -3.59 -10.34
N LYS A 56 9.99 -4.25 -10.23
CA LYS A 56 8.97 -3.89 -9.23
C LYS A 56 9.39 -4.33 -7.83
N GLU A 57 9.39 -3.38 -6.92
CA GLU A 57 9.64 -3.60 -5.49
C GLU A 57 8.32 -3.94 -4.78
N ILE A 58 7.81 -5.14 -5.03
CA ILE A 58 6.54 -5.61 -4.43
C ILE A 58 6.79 -6.20 -3.04
N ASN A 59 5.98 -5.79 -2.08
CA ASN A 59 5.90 -6.39 -0.76
C ASN A 59 4.62 -7.21 -0.61
N VAL A 60 4.65 -8.25 0.22
CA VAL A 60 3.47 -8.99 0.65
C VAL A 60 3.13 -8.61 2.08
N LEU A 61 2.02 -7.90 2.23
CA LEU A 61 1.41 -7.58 3.51
C LEU A 61 0.37 -8.65 3.88
N ARG A 62 0.39 -9.12 5.12
CA ARG A 62 -0.55 -10.11 5.64
C ARG A 62 -1.15 -9.63 6.96
N ILE A 63 -2.42 -9.92 7.17
CA ILE A 63 -3.16 -9.63 8.42
C ILE A 63 -3.82 -10.88 8.96
N HIS A 64 -4.12 -10.89 10.25
CA HIS A 64 -4.73 -12.06 10.88
C HIS A 64 -6.22 -12.22 10.55
N ARG A 65 -6.95 -11.11 10.50
CA ARG A 65 -8.40 -11.11 10.22
C ARG A 65 -8.69 -10.39 8.92
N PRO A 66 -9.48 -10.98 8.01
CA PRO A 66 -9.95 -10.31 6.80
C PRO A 66 -10.67 -9.01 7.13
N ILE A 67 -10.59 -8.08 6.21
CA ILE A 67 -11.38 -6.85 6.20
C ILE A 67 -12.45 -6.98 5.11
N GLY A 68 -13.66 -6.52 5.40
CA GLY A 68 -14.85 -6.82 4.58
C GLY A 68 -14.84 -6.17 3.19
N GLU A 69 -14.08 -5.11 2.99
CA GLU A 69 -13.94 -4.42 1.70
C GLU A 69 -12.47 -4.35 1.30
N ARG A 70 -12.22 -4.07 0.02
CA ARG A 70 -10.87 -3.97 -0.53
C ARG A 70 -10.32 -2.55 -0.33
N PRO A 71 -9.29 -2.36 0.49
CA PRO A 71 -8.63 -1.07 0.58
C PRO A 71 -7.82 -0.76 -0.67
N THR A 72 -7.56 0.53 -0.86
CA THR A 72 -6.72 1.04 -1.95
C THR A 72 -5.27 1.27 -1.50
N HIS A 73 -5.09 1.66 -0.24
CA HIS A 73 -3.78 1.97 0.34
C HIS A 73 -3.63 1.35 1.73
N ALA A 74 -2.38 1.14 2.11
CA ALA A 74 -1.97 0.68 3.42
C ALA A 74 -0.87 1.60 3.96
N TYR A 75 -0.94 1.90 5.24
CA TYR A 75 0.07 2.68 5.95
C TYR A 75 0.70 1.78 7.01
N VAL A 76 1.97 1.40 6.81
CA VAL A 76 2.71 0.56 7.75
C VAL A 76 3.82 1.40 8.37
N ASN A 77 3.75 1.64 9.68
CA ASN A 77 4.71 2.49 10.41
C ASN A 77 4.93 3.87 9.75
N GLY A 78 3.86 4.48 9.21
CA GLY A 78 3.92 5.78 8.52
C GLY A 78 4.35 5.72 7.06
N VAL A 79 4.84 4.58 6.56
CA VAL A 79 5.15 4.39 5.13
C VAL A 79 3.86 4.06 4.39
N LYS A 80 3.60 4.80 3.32
CA LYS A 80 2.43 4.63 2.46
C LYS A 80 2.71 3.62 1.36
N TYR A 81 1.78 2.69 1.19
CA TYR A 81 1.79 1.72 0.13
C TYR A 81 0.48 1.74 -0.66
N THR A 82 0.57 1.54 -1.98
CA THR A 82 -0.57 1.27 -2.85
C THR A 82 -0.83 -0.24 -2.89
N ILE A 83 -2.09 -0.65 -2.82
CA ILE A 83 -2.47 -2.06 -2.95
C ILE A 83 -2.65 -2.39 -4.44
N ILE A 84 -1.85 -3.34 -4.92
CA ILE A 84 -1.82 -3.73 -6.34
C ILE A 84 -2.77 -4.91 -6.60
N LYS A 85 -2.78 -5.88 -5.69
CA LYS A 85 -3.57 -7.11 -5.78
C LYS A 85 -3.74 -7.67 -4.38
N ASN A 86 -4.90 -8.24 -4.08
CA ASN A 86 -5.15 -8.77 -2.74
C ASN A 86 -6.06 -10.00 -2.76
N GLY A 87 -5.99 -10.78 -1.68
CA GLY A 87 -6.98 -11.77 -1.31
C GLY A 87 -7.72 -11.36 -0.03
N LEU A 88 -8.19 -12.35 0.73
CA LEU A 88 -8.94 -12.12 1.98
C LEU A 88 -8.08 -11.46 3.07
N SER A 89 -6.83 -11.89 3.21
CA SER A 89 -5.95 -11.49 4.33
C SER A 89 -4.48 -11.30 3.91
N TRP A 90 -4.24 -11.21 2.60
CA TRP A 90 -2.94 -10.91 2.01
C TRP A 90 -3.09 -9.85 0.93
N PHE A 91 -2.06 -9.00 0.79
CA PHE A 91 -2.04 -7.83 -0.09
C PHE A 91 -0.64 -7.72 -0.70
N TYR A 92 -0.55 -7.68 -2.02
CA TYR A 92 0.63 -7.21 -2.73
C TYR A 92 0.60 -5.69 -2.74
N VAL A 93 1.66 -5.08 -2.22
CA VAL A 93 1.72 -3.64 -2.01
C VAL A 93 3.04 -3.07 -2.53
N GLU A 94 2.97 -1.88 -3.09
CA GLU A 94 4.13 -1.14 -3.61
C GLU A 94 4.26 0.18 -2.86
N GLU A 95 5.49 0.54 -2.46
CA GLU A 95 5.73 1.76 -1.69
C GLU A 95 5.49 3.01 -2.55
N VAL A 96 4.76 3.98 -1.99
CA VAL A 96 4.55 5.28 -2.65
C VAL A 96 5.74 6.18 -2.36
N VAL A 97 6.74 6.13 -3.23
CA VAL A 97 7.91 7.01 -3.13
C VAL A 97 7.56 8.40 -3.65
N ASN A 98 7.51 9.41 -2.78
CA ASN A 98 7.46 10.79 -3.21
C ASN A 98 8.77 11.13 -3.95
N ARG A 99 8.66 11.40 -5.26
CA ARG A 99 9.81 11.66 -6.14
C ARG A 99 10.59 12.95 -5.79
N GLU A 100 10.09 13.78 -4.88
CA GLU A 100 10.75 15.01 -4.43
C GLU A 100 12.01 14.73 -3.58
N THR A 101 12.11 13.57 -2.92
CA THR A 101 13.25 13.25 -2.03
C THR A 101 14.45 12.63 -2.75
N LYS A 102 14.33 12.21 -4.02
CA LYS A 102 15.41 11.55 -4.78
C LYS A 102 16.39 12.51 -5.48
N ARG A 103 16.22 13.83 -5.37
CA ARG A 103 17.11 14.81 -6.02
C ARG A 103 18.32 15.24 -5.18
N ASN A 104 18.40 14.84 -3.91
CA ASN A 104 19.42 15.34 -2.97
C ASN A 104 20.37 14.25 -2.42
N ASN A 105 20.58 13.15 -3.14
CA ASN A 105 21.64 12.19 -2.80
C ASN A 105 22.48 11.85 -4.03
#